data_AF-A0A7S2IWJ3-F1
#
_entry.id   AF-A0A7S2IWJ3-F1
#
_cell.length_a   1.000
_cell.length_b   1.000
_cell.length_c   1.000
_cell.angle_alpha   90.00
_cell.angle_beta   90.00
_cell.angle_gamma   90.00
#
_symmetry.space_group_name_H-M   'P 1'
#
loop_
_entity.id
_entity.type
_entity.pdbx_description
1 polymer ?
#
loop_
_entity_poly.entity_id
_entity_poly.type
_entity_poly.pdbx_seq_one_letter_code
_entity_poly.pdbx_strand_id
1 'polypeptide(L)'
;PVGHSLQGKTVCSKTGALMGLGCHGVAIVRALAGAEPRVLTASATMSKETPDVDSKMSCDLLLPNGVAAHVDCSVESSGSKQPTTFTISGSNGTIRVKEWFLGKGR
;
A
#
# COMPACT_ATOMS: atom_id res chain seq x y z
N PRO A 1 -9.85 -5.80 2.45
CA PRO A 1 -10.01 -4.63 1.56
C PRO A 1 -11.45 -4.12 1.60
N VAL A 2 -11.69 -2.89 2.10
CA VAL A 2 -13.05 -2.32 2.16
C VAL A 2 -13.38 -1.78 0.78
N GLY A 3 -13.86 -2.68 -0.08
CA GLY A 3 -14.64 -2.33 -1.25
C GLY A 3 -16.10 -2.36 -0.86
N HIS A 4 -16.77 -1.19 -0.84
CA HIS A 4 -18.22 -1.15 -0.81
C HIS A 4 -18.74 -1.71 -2.13
N SER A 5 -19.26 -2.93 -2.23
CA SER A 5 -19.85 -3.41 -3.48
C SER A 5 -21.14 -2.63 -3.79
N LEU A 6 -21.06 -1.64 -4.68
CA LEU A 6 -22.22 -1.13 -5.38
C LEU A 6 -22.32 -1.92 -6.70
N GLN A 7 -23.22 -2.91 -6.72
CA GLN A 7 -23.63 -3.63 -7.94
C GLN A 7 -22.52 -4.45 -8.63
N GLY A 8 -21.70 -5.17 -7.87
CA GLY A 8 -20.79 -6.19 -8.44
C GLY A 8 -19.57 -5.63 -9.17
N LYS A 9 -19.26 -4.33 -9.01
CA LYS A 9 -18.02 -3.71 -9.49
C LYS A 9 -17.10 -3.42 -8.30
N THR A 10 -15.82 -3.74 -8.43
CA THR A 10 -14.80 -3.49 -7.40
C THR A 10 -14.68 -1.99 -7.14
N VAL A 11 -15.04 -1.52 -5.95
CA VAL A 11 -15.21 -0.07 -5.67
C VAL A 11 -13.92 0.69 -5.35
N CYS A 12 -12.78 -0.01 -5.30
CA CYS A 12 -11.47 0.66 -5.36
C CYS A 12 -11.13 1.22 -6.76
N SER A 13 -11.98 0.95 -7.77
CA SER A 13 -11.76 1.36 -9.18
C SER A 13 -11.69 2.87 -9.41
N LYS A 14 -12.22 3.72 -8.51
CA LYS A 14 -12.21 5.18 -8.72
C LYS A 14 -11.11 5.95 -7.99
N THR A 15 -10.51 5.40 -6.93
CA THR A 15 -9.47 6.11 -6.15
C THR A 15 -8.05 5.63 -6.43
N GLY A 16 -7.88 4.42 -6.98
CA GLY A 16 -6.56 3.84 -7.25
C GLY A 16 -5.95 3.12 -6.04
N ALA A 17 -4.96 2.25 -6.28
CA ALA A 17 -4.37 1.39 -5.26
C ALA A 17 -3.60 2.19 -4.21
N LEU A 18 -2.82 3.20 -4.63
CA LEU A 18 -2.09 4.06 -3.72
C LEU A 18 -3.04 4.80 -2.78
N MET A 19 -4.08 5.46 -3.28
CA MET A 19 -4.98 6.22 -2.41
C MET A 19 -5.91 5.32 -1.59
N GLY A 20 -6.35 4.19 -2.14
CA GLY A 20 -7.27 3.27 -1.48
C GLY A 20 -6.61 2.34 -0.45
N LEU A 21 -5.31 2.08 -0.57
CA LEU A 21 -4.58 1.15 0.31
C LEU A 21 -3.17 1.64 0.65
N GLY A 22 -2.39 2.04 -0.35
CA GLY A 22 -0.98 2.42 -0.17
C GLY A 22 -0.75 3.61 0.77
N CYS A 23 -1.72 4.51 0.89
CA CYS A 23 -1.65 5.70 1.75
C CYS A 23 -1.43 5.33 3.23
N HIS A 24 -1.98 4.20 3.66
CA HIS A 24 -1.76 3.67 5.00
C HIS A 24 -0.33 3.15 5.18
N GLY A 25 0.25 2.50 4.17
CA GLY A 25 1.66 2.10 4.17
C GLY A 25 2.58 3.30 4.29
N VAL A 26 2.32 4.35 3.51
CA VAL A 26 3.07 5.63 3.58
C VAL A 26 2.92 6.28 4.96
N ALA A 27 1.71 6.28 5.53
CA ALA A 27 1.48 6.82 6.87
C ALA A 27 2.22 6.05 7.96
N ILE A 28 2.29 4.71 7.87
CA ILE A 28 3.08 3.87 8.79
C ILE A 28 4.57 4.21 8.69
N VAL A 29 5.11 4.34 7.47
CA VAL A 29 6.51 4.74 7.25
C VAL A 29 6.80 6.09 7.89
N ARG A 30 5.94 7.10 7.67
CA ARG A 30 6.07 8.43 8.28
C ARG A 30 6.00 8.39 9.80
N ALA A 31 5.07 7.61 10.36
CA ALA A 31 4.91 7.47 11.80
C ALA A 31 6.15 6.84 12.47
N LEU A 32 6.76 5.85 11.82
CA LEU A 32 7.96 5.19 12.35
C LEU A 32 9.22 6.03 12.18
N ALA A 33 9.31 6.81 11.11
CA ALA A 33 10.44 7.69 10.86
C ALA A 33 10.40 8.96 11.72
N GLY A 34 9.20 9.41 12.11
CA GLY A 34 8.99 10.72 12.73
C GLY A 34 9.27 11.89 11.78
N ALA A 35 9.40 11.64 10.47
CA ALA A 35 9.77 12.61 9.45
C ALA A 35 9.27 12.20 8.05
N GLU A 36 9.34 13.12 7.10
CA GLU A 36 8.95 12.86 5.71
C GLU A 36 10.02 12.06 4.95
N PRO A 37 9.65 10.95 4.29
CA PRO A 37 10.54 10.25 3.37
C PRO A 37 10.74 11.01 2.06
N ARG A 38 11.90 10.78 1.42
CA ARG A 38 12.11 11.10 0.00
C ARG A 38 11.76 9.88 -0.86
N VAL A 39 11.06 10.10 -1.97
CA VAL A 39 10.86 9.05 -2.98
C VAL A 39 12.16 8.83 -3.76
N LEU A 40 12.64 7.58 -3.79
CA LEU A 40 13.76 7.17 -4.64
C LEU A 40 13.26 6.67 -6.00
N THR A 41 12.28 5.77 -5.98
CA THR A 41 11.66 5.18 -7.16
C THR A 41 10.15 5.04 -6.90
N ALA A 42 9.37 5.13 -7.97
CA ALA A 42 7.94 4.81 -7.93
C ALA A 42 7.53 4.24 -9.29
N SER A 43 6.73 3.18 -9.27
CA SER A 43 6.19 2.55 -10.45
C SER A 43 4.74 2.18 -10.22
N ALA A 44 3.92 2.41 -11.25
CA ALA A 44 2.48 2.17 -11.19
C ALA A 44 2.03 1.35 -12.40
N THR A 45 1.09 0.44 -12.17
CA THR A 45 0.27 -0.15 -13.23
C THR A 45 -1.03 0.62 -13.26
N MET A 46 -1.41 1.14 -14.43
CA MET A 46 -2.68 1.86 -14.58
C MET A 46 -3.85 0.89 -14.73
N SER A 47 -5.01 1.26 -14.20
CA SER A 47 -6.25 0.50 -14.34
C SER A 47 -6.71 0.47 -15.79
N LYS A 48 -7.10 -0.72 -16.27
CA LYS A 48 -7.70 -0.89 -17.60
C LYS A 48 -9.12 -0.31 -17.69
N GLU A 49 -9.83 -0.26 -16.56
CA GLU A 49 -11.23 0.20 -16.48
C GLU A 49 -11.33 1.71 -16.24
N THR A 50 -10.33 2.31 -15.60
CA THR A 50 -10.27 3.74 -15.28
C THR A 50 -8.83 4.22 -15.49
N PRO A 51 -8.48 4.66 -16.72
CA PRO A 51 -7.08 4.87 -17.13
C PRO A 51 -6.27 5.85 -16.29
N ASP A 52 -6.92 6.77 -15.56
CA ASP A 52 -6.28 7.82 -14.76
C ASP A 52 -5.99 7.40 -13.31
N VAL A 53 -6.27 6.15 -12.94
CA VAL A 53 -5.95 5.63 -11.59
C VAL A 53 -5.07 4.39 -11.67
N ASP A 54 -4.22 4.21 -10.67
CA ASP A 54 -3.36 3.04 -10.55
C ASP A 54 -4.13 1.81 -10.05
N SER A 55 -3.93 0.65 -10.67
CA SER A 55 -4.35 -0.66 -10.15
C SER A 55 -3.31 -1.25 -9.20
N LYS A 56 -2.04 -0.83 -9.33
CA LYS A 56 -0.90 -1.21 -8.50
C LYS A 56 0.08 -0.05 -8.35
N MET A 57 0.72 0.05 -7.20
CA MET A 57 1.80 1.00 -6.93
C MET A 57 2.88 0.31 -6.11
N SER A 58 4.13 0.52 -6.53
CA SER A 58 5.33 0.10 -5.80
C SER A 58 6.31 1.26 -5.72
N CYS A 59 6.77 1.59 -4.52
CA CYS A 59 7.72 2.69 -4.32
C CYS A 59 8.80 2.38 -3.28
N ASP A 60 10.01 2.84 -3.58
CA ASP A 60 11.13 2.85 -2.65
C ASP A 60 11.31 4.26 -2.09
N LEU A 61 11.48 4.32 -0.78
CA LEU A 61 11.55 5.53 0.02
C LEU A 61 12.85 5.56 0.81
N LEU A 62 13.41 6.75 0.97
CA LEU A 62 14.56 7.02 1.82
C LEU A 62 14.15 7.93 2.98
N LEU A 63 14.34 7.45 4.20
CA LEU A 63 14.15 8.24 5.41
C LEU A 63 15.34 9.19 5.65
N PRO A 64 15.15 10.31 6.35
CA PRO A 64 16.23 11.27 6.62
C PRO A 64 17.43 10.69 7.37
N ASN A 65 17.23 9.62 8.14
CA ASN A 65 18.29 8.89 8.84
C ASN A 65 19.01 7.84 7.98
N GLY A 66 18.74 7.79 6.67
CA GLY A 66 19.34 6.86 5.70
C GLY A 66 18.67 5.48 5.63
N VAL A 67 17.62 5.23 6.42
CA VAL A 67 16.89 3.96 6.37
C VAL A 67 16.02 3.90 5.13
N ALA A 68 16.03 2.77 4.43
CA ALA A 68 15.16 2.50 3.30
C ALA A 68 13.80 1.93 3.74
N ALA A 69 12.74 2.31 3.05
CA ALA A 69 11.42 1.73 3.20
C ALA A 69 10.83 1.39 1.83
N HIS A 70 10.00 0.36 1.78
CA HIS A 70 9.33 -0.07 0.56
C HIS A 70 7.82 -0.17 0.82
N VAL A 71 7.01 0.37 -0.10
CA VAL A 71 5.55 0.28 -0.05
C VAL A 71 5.07 -0.34 -1.36
N ASP A 72 4.33 -1.44 -1.25
CA ASP A 72 3.67 -2.12 -2.36
C ASP A 72 2.19 -2.28 -2.07
N CYS A 73 1.35 -2.00 -3.06
CA CYS A 73 -0.09 -2.20 -2.95
C CYS A 73 -0.73 -2.51 -4.31
N SER A 74 -1.82 -3.29 -4.27
CA SER A 74 -2.54 -3.76 -5.45
C SER A 74 -4.03 -3.92 -5.14
N VAL A 75 -4.88 -3.51 -6.08
CA VAL A 75 -6.34 -3.73 -6.02
C VAL A 75 -6.85 -4.71 -7.07
N GLU A 76 -5.93 -5.31 -7.85
CA GLU A 76 -6.28 -6.30 -8.86
C GLU A 76 -6.85 -7.59 -8.22
N SER A 77 -8.00 -8.02 -8.74
CA SER A 77 -8.73 -9.20 -8.27
C SER A 77 -8.09 -10.54 -8.65
N SER A 78 -7.15 -10.54 -9.59
CA SER A 78 -6.43 -11.74 -10.08
C SER A 78 -5.23 -12.14 -9.24
N GLY A 79 -4.90 -11.38 -8.19
CA GLY A 79 -3.79 -11.69 -7.27
C GLY A 79 -4.17 -12.73 -6.21
N SER A 80 -3.17 -13.49 -5.74
CA SER A 80 -3.32 -14.27 -4.51
C SER A 80 -3.77 -13.35 -3.37
N LYS A 81 -4.76 -13.76 -2.56
CA LYS A 81 -5.20 -13.04 -1.37
C LYS A 81 -4.10 -13.11 -0.31
N GLN A 82 -3.00 -12.39 -0.52
CA GLN A 82 -1.99 -12.25 0.50
C GLN A 82 -2.54 -11.33 1.60
N PRO A 83 -2.33 -11.69 2.88
CA PRO A 83 -2.68 -10.78 3.96
C PRO A 83 -1.85 -9.51 3.82
N THR A 84 -2.43 -8.38 4.20
CA THR A 84 -1.68 -7.14 4.35
C THR A 84 -0.58 -7.37 5.37
N THR A 85 0.67 -7.05 5.04
CA THR A 85 1.79 -7.21 5.96
C THR A 85 2.57 -5.91 6.11
N PHE A 86 3.22 -5.76 7.23
CA PHE A 86 4.20 -4.71 7.46
C PHE A 86 5.34 -5.27 8.31
N THR A 87 6.58 -4.95 7.95
CA THR A 87 7.79 -5.50 8.58
C THR A 87 8.76 -4.37 8.89
N ILE A 88 9.27 -4.35 10.12
CA ILE A 88 10.35 -3.45 10.55
C ILE A 88 11.53 -4.31 10.93
N SER A 89 12.69 -4.06 10.32
CA SER A 89 13.94 -4.72 10.66
C SER A 89 14.92 -3.72 11.28
N GLY A 90 15.51 -4.09 12.41
CA GLY A 90 16.56 -3.32 13.08
C GLY A 90 17.69 -4.22 13.56
N SER A 91 18.70 -3.64 14.19
CA SER A 91 19.88 -4.37 14.69
C SER A 91 19.56 -5.46 15.71
N ASN A 92 18.46 -5.31 16.46
CA ASN A 92 18.05 -6.23 17.53
C ASN A 92 16.90 -7.18 17.12
N GLY A 93 16.58 -7.27 15.83
CA GLY A 93 15.58 -8.21 15.33
C GLY A 93 14.53 -7.57 14.43
N THR A 94 13.38 -8.22 14.33
CA THR A 94 12.35 -7.89 13.34
C THR A 94 10.96 -7.92 13.97
N ILE A 95 10.19 -6.86 13.74
CA ILE A 95 8.76 -6.82 14.03
C ILE A 95 8.02 -7.13 12.74
N ARG A 96 7.08 -8.08 12.78
CA ARG A 96 6.23 -8.43 11.64
C ARG A 96 4.78 -8.42 12.06
N VAL A 97 3.99 -7.56 11.42
CA VAL A 97 2.54 -7.49 11.60
C VAL A 97 1.88 -8.04 10.34
N LYS A 98 0.95 -8.98 10.53
CA LYS A 98 0.12 -9.55 9.45
C LYS A 98 -1.32 -9.12 9.67
N GLU A 99 -2.08 -9.04 8.58
CA GLU A 99 -3.51 -8.71 8.57
C GLU A 99 -3.82 -7.38 9.26
N TRP A 100 -2.89 -6.43 9.24
CA TRP A 100 -3.04 -5.13 9.91
C TRP A 100 -4.17 -4.29 9.31
N PHE A 101 -4.56 -4.58 8.07
CA PHE A 101 -5.74 -4.02 7.43
C PHE A 101 -6.64 -5.14 6.91
N LEU A 102 -7.69 -5.44 7.68
CA LEU A 102 -8.81 -6.28 7.27
C LEU A 102 -9.95 -5.39 6.86
N GLY A 103 -9.98 -4.99 5.60
CA GLY A 103 -11.21 -4.40 5.07
C GLY A 103 -12.28 -5.49 4.97
N LYS A 104 -13.07 -5.67 6.02
CA LYS A 104 -14.32 -6.42 6.01
C LYS A 104 -15.42 -5.43 5.61
N GLY A 105 -15.95 -5.58 4.40
CA GLY A 105 -17.22 -4.95 4.06
C GLY A 105 -18.28 -5.50 5.01
N ARG A 106 -19.03 -4.60 5.65
CA ARG A 106 -20.37 -4.93 6.15
C ARG A 106 -21.33 -4.84 4.98
#